data_AF-A0A2X3CM38-F1
#
_entry.id   AF-A0A2X3CM38-F1
#
_cell.length_a   1.000
_cell.length_b   1.000
_cell.length_c   1.000
_cell.angle_alpha   90.00
_cell.angle_beta   90.00
_cell.angle_gamma   90.00
#
_symmetry.space_group_name_H-M   'P 1'
#
loop_
_entity.id
_entity.type
_entity.pdbx_description
1 polymer ?
#
loop_
_entity_poly.entity_id
_entity_poly.type
_entity_poly.pdbx_seq_one_letter_code
_entity_poly.pdbx_strand_id
1 'polypeptide(L)'
;MTHPTVIKLHDGNLMPQLGLGVWKAGNEEVVSAIHKALEVGYRSFDTAAAYQNETGVGNALHSAGVNRDELFITTKLWNDDQNGRTRR
;
A
#
# COMPACT_ATOMS: atom_id res chain seq x y z
N MET A 1 7.59 14.03 -21.24
CA MET A 1 7.63 13.40 -19.90
C MET A 1 6.85 12.11 -19.99
N THR A 2 7.44 10.97 -19.65
CA THR A 2 6.75 9.67 -19.69
C THR A 2 6.06 9.44 -18.34
N HIS A 3 4.76 9.22 -18.36
CA HIS A 3 4.02 8.83 -17.16
C HIS A 3 4.33 7.36 -16.82
N PRO A 4 4.36 6.98 -15.53
CA PRO A 4 4.50 5.58 -15.14
C PRO A 4 3.44 4.71 -15.82
N THR A 5 3.85 3.56 -16.33
CA THR A 5 2.92 2.61 -16.98
C THR A 5 1.87 2.12 -15.99
N VAL A 6 0.63 2.00 -16.45
CA VAL A 6 -0.48 1.35 -15.74
C VAL A 6 -0.93 0.13 -16.54
N ILE A 7 -1.31 -0.95 -15.84
CA ILE A 7 -1.79 -2.20 -16.43
C ILE A 7 -3.26 -2.35 -16.10
N LYS A 8 -4.05 -2.69 -17.11
CA LYS A 8 -5.45 -3.06 -16.93
C LYS A 8 -5.54 -4.51 -16.49
N LEU A 9 -6.09 -4.73 -15.29
CA LEU A 9 -6.40 -6.05 -14.77
C LEU A 9 -7.60 -6.65 -15.51
N HIS A 10 -7.82 -7.95 -15.36
CA HIS A 10 -8.89 -8.67 -16.05
C HIS A 10 -10.30 -8.13 -15.72
N ASP A 11 -10.50 -7.67 -14.49
CA ASP A 11 -11.73 -7.06 -14.00
C ASP A 11 -11.95 -5.61 -14.49
N GLY A 12 -10.98 -5.07 -15.24
CA GLY A 12 -11.02 -3.73 -15.80
C GLY A 12 -10.37 -2.65 -14.93
N ASN A 13 -9.98 -2.96 -13.69
CA ASN A 13 -9.28 -2.02 -12.82
C ASN A 13 -7.89 -1.67 -13.36
N LEU A 14 -7.42 -0.44 -13.13
CA LEU A 14 -6.09 0.01 -13.51
C LEU A 14 -5.16 -0.05 -12.30
N MET A 15 -4.04 -0.76 -12.44
CA MET A 15 -3.01 -0.86 -11.41
C MET A 15 -1.70 -0.26 -11.92
N PRO A 16 -0.99 0.56 -11.12
CA PRO A 16 0.35 0.98 -11.48
C PRO A 16 1.31 -0.20 -11.68
N GLN A 17 2.07 -0.14 -12.79
CA GLN A 17 3.28 -0.91 -13.12
C GLN A 17 4.11 -1.38 -11.92
N LEU A 18 4.43 -0.38 -11.12
CA LEU A 18 5.46 -0.39 -10.12
C LEU A 18 4.88 0.14 -8.81
N GLY A 19 5.17 -0.57 -7.72
CA GLY A 19 4.72 -0.22 -6.38
C GLY A 19 5.80 -0.42 -5.33
N LEU A 20 5.58 0.14 -4.15
CA LEU A 20 6.42 -0.03 -2.97
C LEU A 20 5.84 -1.12 -2.06
N GLY A 21 6.64 -2.14 -1.73
CA GLY A 21 6.34 -3.10 -0.66
C GLY A 21 6.94 -2.65 0.68
N VAL A 22 6.20 -2.79 1.78
CA VAL A 22 6.61 -2.30 3.12
C VAL A 22 6.88 -3.41 4.15
N TRP A 23 7.42 -4.54 3.70
CA TRP A 23 7.70 -5.68 4.57
C TRP A 23 8.88 -5.42 5.52
N LYS A 24 8.80 -5.97 6.74
CA LYS A 24 9.87 -5.95 7.77
C LYS A 24 10.33 -4.56 8.22
N ALA A 25 9.44 -3.57 8.17
CA ALA A 25 9.68 -2.22 8.66
C ALA A 25 8.75 -1.89 9.82
N GLY A 26 9.25 -1.16 10.82
CA GLY A 26 8.45 -0.56 11.88
C GLY A 26 7.57 0.58 11.36
N ASN A 27 6.56 0.99 12.15
CA ASN A 27 5.60 2.01 11.71
C ASN A 27 6.26 3.35 11.30
N GLU A 28 7.30 3.79 12.02
CA GLU A 28 8.02 5.05 11.72
C GLU A 28 8.81 4.97 10.40
N GLU A 29 9.44 3.82 10.13
CA GLU A 29 10.14 3.55 8.88
C GLU A 29 9.17 3.51 7.70
N VAL A 30 8.00 2.87 7.89
CA VAL A 30 6.93 2.82 6.89
C VAL A 30 6.43 4.21 6.52
N VAL A 31 6.22 5.07 7.51
CA VAL A 31 5.78 6.47 7.28
C VAL A 31 6.81 7.20 6.41
N SER A 32 8.09 7.13 6.80
CA SER A 32 9.17 7.77 6.06
C SER A 32 9.30 7.24 4.62
N ALA A 33 9.21 5.91 4.46
CA ALA A 33 9.30 5.25 3.16
C ALA A 33 8.15 5.63 2.22
N ILE A 34 6.91 5.68 2.74
CA ILE A 34 5.73 6.06 1.95
C ILE A 34 5.81 7.53 1.53
N HIS A 35 6.16 8.45 2.44
CA HIS A 35 6.32 9.86 2.09
C HIS A 35 7.36 10.03 0.98
N LYS A 36 8.51 9.36 1.09
CA LYS A 36 9.56 9.43 0.06
C LYS A 36 9.09 8.83 -1.27
N ALA A 37 8.38 7.72 -1.24
CA ALA A 37 7.86 7.10 -2.45
C ALA A 37 6.82 7.99 -3.14
N LEU A 38 5.93 8.64 -2.38
CA LEU A 38 4.97 9.61 -2.93
C LEU A 38 5.68 10.81 -3.59
N GLU A 39 6.73 11.34 -2.96
CA GLU A 39 7.58 12.41 -3.50
C GLU A 39 8.23 12.00 -4.84
N VAL A 40 8.69 10.76 -4.95
CA VAL A 40 9.29 10.20 -6.17
C VAL A 40 8.23 9.86 -7.24
N GLY A 41 6.95 9.82 -6.88
CA GLY A 41 5.83 9.61 -7.80
C GLY A 41 5.18 8.24 -7.75
N TYR A 42 5.49 7.41 -6.76
CA TYR A 42 4.76 6.15 -6.55
C TYR A 42 3.29 6.41 -6.26
N ARG A 43 2.44 5.51 -6.75
CA ARG A 43 1.00 5.51 -6.49
C ARG A 43 0.46 4.15 -6.08
N SER A 44 1.29 3.10 -6.09
CA SER A 44 0.93 1.76 -5.63
C SER A 44 1.71 1.38 -4.38
N PHE A 45 1.01 0.94 -3.34
CA PHE A 45 1.57 0.51 -2.06
C PHE A 45 1.05 -0.87 -1.68
N ASP A 46 1.96 -1.76 -1.31
CA ASP A 46 1.67 -3.14 -0.94
C ASP A 46 2.10 -3.42 0.51
N THR A 47 1.14 -3.82 1.33
CA THR A 47 1.31 -4.21 2.73
C THR A 47 0.61 -5.54 3.02
N ALA A 48 0.58 -5.99 4.27
CA ALA A 48 -0.17 -7.16 4.72
C ALA A 48 -0.44 -7.07 6.22
N ALA A 49 -1.54 -7.67 6.69
CA ALA A 49 -1.86 -7.78 8.12
C ALA A 49 -0.70 -8.42 8.92
N ALA A 50 -0.05 -9.42 8.34
CA ALA A 50 1.10 -10.11 8.94
C ALA A 50 2.30 -9.20 9.23
N TYR A 51 2.39 -8.03 8.60
CA TYR A 51 3.51 -7.10 8.76
C TYR A 51 3.33 -6.19 9.99
N GLN A 52 2.13 -6.16 10.58
CA GLN A 52 1.81 -5.38 11.80
C GLN A 52 2.14 -3.87 11.69
N ASN A 53 2.08 -3.33 10.48
CA ASN A 53 2.43 -1.94 10.20
C ASN A 53 1.39 -1.19 9.34
N GLU A 54 0.18 -1.75 9.18
CA GLU A 54 -0.92 -1.12 8.43
C GLU A 54 -1.38 0.20 9.04
N THR A 55 -1.28 0.37 10.37
CA THR A 55 -1.51 1.66 11.03
C THR A 55 -0.52 2.72 10.56
N GLY A 56 0.76 2.38 10.43
CA GLY A 56 1.79 3.27 9.87
C GLY A 56 1.52 3.62 8.41
N VAL A 57 1.09 2.65 7.60
CA VAL A 57 0.64 2.89 6.21
C VAL A 57 -0.52 3.88 6.18
N GLY A 58 -1.57 3.63 6.96
CA GLY A 58 -2.76 4.49 7.03
C GLY A 58 -2.43 5.92 7.45
N ASN A 59 -1.60 6.08 8.49
CA ASN A 59 -1.15 7.38 8.96
C ASN A 59 -0.36 8.14 7.89
N ALA A 60 0.56 7.47 7.20
CA ALA A 60 1.39 8.08 6.15
C ALA A 60 0.55 8.55 4.95
N LEU A 61 -0.41 7.75 4.52
CA LEU A 61 -1.30 8.10 3.41
C LEU A 61 -2.24 9.25 3.78
N HIS A 62 -2.75 9.26 5.01
CA HIS A 62 -3.60 10.34 5.51
C HIS A 62 -2.84 11.68 5.60
N SER A 63 -1.63 11.67 6.16
CA SER A 63 -0.82 12.88 6.31
C SER A 63 -0.26 13.41 4.99
N ALA A 64 -0.10 12.56 3.97
CA ALA A 64 0.47 12.96 2.68
C ALA A 64 -0.47 13.82 1.82
N GLY A 65 -1.78 13.87 2.12
CA GLY A 65 -2.73 14.73 1.42
C GLY A 65 -2.96 14.40 -0.06
N VAL A 66 -2.58 13.20 -0.52
CA VAL A 66 -2.84 12.72 -1.89
C VAL A 66 -4.28 12.20 -1.96
N ASN A 67 -5.01 12.54 -3.03
CA ASN A 67 -6.38 12.07 -3.21
C ASN A 67 -6.43 10.54 -3.21
N ARG A 68 -7.41 9.97 -2.48
CA ARG A 68 -7.52 8.52 -2.34
C ARG A 68 -7.65 7.80 -3.68
N ASP A 69 -8.33 8.40 -4.66
CA ASP A 69 -8.56 7.80 -5.98
C ASP A 69 -7.30 7.74 -6.87
N GLU A 70 -6.25 8.46 -6.48
CA GLU A 70 -4.94 8.37 -7.15
C GLU A 70 -4.09 7.21 -6.61
N LEU A 71 -4.53 6.52 -5.56
CA LEU A 71 -3.76 5.52 -4.84
C LEU A 71 -4.28 4.10 -5.08
N PHE A 72 -3.36 3.19 -5.38
CA PHE A 72 -3.61 1.75 -5.42
C PHE A 72 -3.02 1.10 -4.16
N ILE A 73 -3.86 0.64 -3.25
CA ILE A 73 -3.43 0.08 -1.96
C ILE A 73 -3.79 -1.41 -1.91
N THR A 74 -2.80 -2.25 -1.65
CA THR A 74 -2.96 -3.71 -1.53
C THR A 74 -2.63 -4.13 -0.11
N THR A 75 -3.52 -4.92 0.51
CA THR A 75 -3.23 -5.69 1.73
C THR A 75 -3.60 -7.16 1.54
N LYS A 76 -3.23 -8.01 2.49
CA LYS A 76 -3.31 -9.47 2.39
C LYS A 76 -3.95 -10.05 3.64
N LEU A 77 -4.92 -10.94 3.44
CA LEU A 77 -5.49 -11.78 4.49
C LEU A 77 -4.42 -12.69 5.07
N TRP A 78 -4.32 -12.77 6.39
CA TRP A 78 -3.38 -13.67 7.04
C TRP A 78 -3.91 -15.10 7.12
N ASN A 79 -3.01 -16.07 7.24
CA ASN A 79 -3.30 -17.50 7.20
C ASN A 79 -4.33 -17.92 8.27
N ASP A 80 -4.21 -17.39 9.49
CA ASP A 80 -5.09 -17.78 10.60
C ASP A 80 -6.52 -17.23 10.44
N ASP A 81 -6.69 -16.18 9.63
CA ASP A 81 -7.97 -15.49 9.44
C ASP A 81 -8.79 -16.07 8.29
N GLN A 82 -8.25 -17.01 7.51
CA GLN A 82 -8.94 -17.63 6.37
C GLN A 82 -10.21 -18.40 6.78
N ASN A 83 -10.26 -18.91 8.02
CA ASN A 83 -11.34 -19.77 8.51
C ASN A 83 -12.35 -19.03 9.43
N GLY A 84 -12.35 -17.69 9.44
CA GLY A 84 -13.31 -16.91 10.24
C GLY A 84 -13.09 -16.98 11.77
N ARG A 85 -11.96 -17.52 12.23
CA ARG A 85 -11.56 -17.40 13.65
C ARG A 85 -10.86 -16.07 13.84
N THR A 86 -11.64 -15.00 14.00
CA THR A 86 -11.10 -13.69 14.30
C THR A 86 -10.30 -13.76 15.60
N ARG A 87 -8.99 -13.46 15.54
CA ARG A 87 -8.23 -13.10 16.74
C ARG A 87 -8.81 -11.79 17.25
N ARG A 88 -9.57 -11.85 18.36
CA ARG A 88 -9.95 -10.65 19.11
C ARG A 88 -8.76 -10.10 19.87
#